data_AF-A0A9P0Q9Y1-F1
#
_entry.id   AF-A0A9P0Q9Y1-F1
#
_cell.length_a   1.000
_cell.length_b   1.000
_cell.length_c   1.000
_cell.angle_alpha   90.00
_cell.angle_beta   90.00
_cell.angle_gamma   90.00
#
_symmetry.space_group_name_H-M   'P 1'
#
loop_
_entity.id
_entity.type
_entity.pdbx_description
1 polymer ?
#
loop_
_entity_poly.entity_id
_entity_poly.type
_entity_poly.pdbx_seq_one_letter_code
_entity_poly.pdbx_strand_id
1 'polypeptide(L)'
;MALYSLIQFFTILILYRQHSLLGDYQFLFIDLIITTSLAVTIGRQGPPEKLCPQRPPSSLVAAKNVIPLLLQITACALFQLGAMYMLFQQSWFQPIPDDVTEPQIVSWENLVLFTVSCYQYIILASVYSKGMPYRERLRTNYLFVLSAVSLTVFVTWLLIYPCKKMAELMELIATTPDEEEKFMFRVHLLIFPTLHLLIAVSIEAFISDQQWLKRCIQCLKRKSKPKNKYKRLLQQRNTFPWLNTIST
;
A
#
# COMPACT_ATOMS: atom_id res chain seq x y z
N MET A 1 8.44 0.64 3.64
CA MET A 1 8.94 -0.56 4.34
C MET A 1 7.87 -1.26 5.15
N ALA A 2 7.28 -0.67 6.20
CA ALA A 2 6.28 -1.40 7.02
C ALA A 2 5.07 -1.96 6.23
N LEU A 3 4.48 -1.16 5.34
CA LEU A 3 3.35 -1.59 4.49
C LEU A 3 3.72 -2.73 3.55
N TYR A 4 4.94 -2.69 3.02
CA TYR A 4 5.48 -3.72 2.14
C TYR A 4 5.50 -5.08 2.87
N SER A 5 6.12 -5.13 4.05
CA SER A 5 6.22 -6.35 4.85
C SER A 5 4.85 -6.87 5.27
N LEU A 6 3.88 -5.99 5.54
CA LEU A 6 2.52 -6.40 5.90
C LEU A 6 1.74 -6.97 4.73
N ILE A 7 1.84 -6.38 3.53
CA ILE A 7 1.26 -6.99 2.32
C ILE A 7 1.85 -8.38 2.10
N GLN A 8 3.18 -8.52 2.18
CA GLN A 8 3.85 -9.82 2.02
C GLN A 8 3.37 -10.82 3.06
N PHE A 9 3.27 -10.41 4.32
CA PHE A 9 2.75 -11.23 5.41
C PHE A 9 1.33 -11.74 5.14
N PHE A 10 0.39 -10.87 4.76
CA PHE A 10 -0.98 -11.30 4.42
C PHE A 10 -1.02 -12.21 3.20
N THR A 11 -0.22 -11.92 2.17
CA THR A 11 -0.12 -12.74 0.96
C THR A 11 0.30 -14.17 1.31
N ILE A 12 1.39 -14.32 2.09
CA ILE A 12 1.89 -15.63 2.53
C ILE A 12 0.88 -16.31 3.44
N LEU A 13 0.27 -15.59 4.38
CA LEU A 13 -0.70 -16.17 5.31
C LEU A 13 -1.93 -16.74 4.57
N ILE A 14 -2.43 -16.02 3.57
CA ILE A 14 -3.56 -16.48 2.76
C ILE A 14 -3.13 -17.65 1.87
N LEU A 15 -1.95 -17.62 1.25
CA LEU A 15 -1.49 -18.75 0.42
C LEU A 15 -1.27 -20.02 1.24
N TYR A 16 -0.70 -19.88 2.44
CA TYR A 16 -0.42 -21.01 3.31
C TYR A 16 -1.70 -21.71 3.76
N ARG A 17 -2.78 -20.95 3.99
CA ARG A 17 -4.10 -21.51 4.29
C ARG A 17 -4.67 -22.32 3.12
N GLN A 18 -4.23 -22.05 1.89
CA GLN A 18 -4.66 -22.72 0.66
C GLN A 18 -3.63 -23.76 0.19
N HIS A 19 -2.72 -24.21 1.06
CA HIS A 19 -1.67 -25.18 0.72
C HIS A 19 -0.77 -24.75 -0.48
N SER A 20 -0.60 -23.43 -0.64
CA SER A 20 0.22 -22.85 -1.71
C SER A 20 1.30 -21.94 -1.15
N LEU A 21 2.34 -21.68 -1.94
CA LEU A 21 3.44 -20.78 -1.60
C LEU A 21 3.79 -19.86 -2.78
N LEU A 22 4.40 -18.72 -2.43
CA LEU A 22 5.09 -17.87 -3.41
C LEU A 22 6.40 -18.54 -3.82
N GLY A 23 6.74 -18.44 -5.09
CA GLY A 23 8.02 -18.91 -5.63
C GLY A 23 9.20 -18.02 -5.23
N ASP A 24 10.40 -18.58 -5.23
CA ASP A 24 11.62 -17.83 -4.85
C ASP A 24 11.89 -16.66 -5.81
N TYR A 25 11.68 -16.88 -7.12
CA TYR A 25 11.81 -15.82 -8.12
C TYR A 25 10.73 -14.75 -8.00
N GLN A 26 9.54 -15.11 -7.50
CA GLN A 26 8.48 -14.15 -7.21
C GLN A 26 8.87 -13.24 -6.05
N PHE A 27 9.45 -13.79 -4.96
CA PHE A 27 10.01 -12.99 -3.88
C PHE A 27 11.11 -12.05 -4.36
N LEU A 28 12.06 -12.57 -5.16
CA LEU A 28 13.14 -11.76 -5.73
C LEU A 28 12.59 -10.63 -6.61
N PHE A 29 11.59 -10.92 -7.45
CA PHE A 29 10.94 -9.92 -8.29
C PHE A 29 10.29 -8.81 -7.45
N ILE A 30 9.59 -9.17 -6.39
CA ILE A 30 8.93 -8.22 -5.50
C ILE A 30 9.96 -7.32 -4.78
N ASP A 31 11.02 -7.89 -4.20
CA ASP A 31 12.01 -7.12 -3.44
C ASP A 31 12.94 -6.30 -4.34
N LEU A 32 13.54 -6.96 -5.35
CA LEU A 32 14.58 -6.38 -6.18
C LEU A 32 13.99 -5.51 -7.29
N ILE A 33 12.96 -5.98 -7.99
CA ILE A 33 12.45 -5.27 -9.15
C ILE A 33 11.42 -4.23 -8.72
N ILE A 34 10.41 -4.59 -7.94
CA ILE A 34 9.37 -3.63 -7.52
C ILE A 34 9.89 -2.72 -6.41
N THR A 35 10.26 -3.28 -5.26
CA THR A 35 10.51 -2.47 -4.06
C THR A 35 11.76 -1.63 -4.18
N THR A 36 12.87 -2.19 -4.68
CA THR A 36 14.13 -1.45 -4.81
C THR A 36 14.03 -0.34 -5.86
N SER A 37 13.44 -0.59 -7.03
CA SER A 37 13.30 0.45 -8.07
C SER A 37 12.44 1.63 -7.60
N LEU A 38 11.32 1.34 -6.93
CA LEU A 38 10.46 2.37 -6.33
C LEU A 38 11.19 3.09 -5.19
N ALA A 39 11.88 2.38 -4.31
CA ALA A 39 12.63 3.00 -3.21
C ALA A 39 13.75 3.94 -3.70
N VAL A 40 14.53 3.52 -4.70
CA VAL A 40 15.60 4.33 -5.29
C VAL A 40 15.03 5.58 -5.97
N THR A 41 13.95 5.45 -6.74
CA THR A 41 13.34 6.58 -7.44
C THR A 41 12.66 7.56 -6.48
N ILE A 42 12.05 7.09 -5.39
CA ILE A 42 11.52 7.93 -4.30
C ILE A 42 12.66 8.70 -3.61
N GLY A 43 13.81 8.07 -3.40
CA GLY A 43 14.98 8.69 -2.78
C GLY A 43 15.55 9.89 -3.54
N ARG A 44 15.29 9.97 -4.86
CA ARG A 44 15.74 11.07 -5.72
C ARG A 44 14.81 12.29 -5.73
N GLN A 45 13.73 12.30 -4.95
CA GLN A 45 12.83 13.45 -4.86
C GLN A 45 13.53 14.68 -4.27
N GLY A 46 13.43 15.81 -4.96
CA GLY A 46 13.99 17.08 -4.54
C GLY A 46 13.21 17.77 -3.40
N PRO A 47 13.79 18.82 -2.79
CA PRO A 47 13.08 19.69 -1.87
C PRO A 47 12.04 20.56 -2.61
N PRO A 48 11.00 21.05 -1.90
CA PRO A 48 10.03 21.97 -2.49
C PRO A 48 10.65 23.34 -2.76
N GLU A 49 10.22 24.02 -3.83
CA GLU A 49 10.68 25.38 -4.20
C GLU A 49 10.40 26.43 -3.11
N LYS A 50 9.38 26.21 -2.27
CA LYS A 50 8.97 27.12 -1.20
C LYS A 50 8.97 26.39 0.14
N LEU A 51 9.60 27.01 1.14
CA LEU A 51 9.59 26.53 2.51
C LEU A 51 8.19 26.67 3.12
N CYS A 52 7.67 25.61 3.73
CA CYS A 52 6.42 25.68 4.47
C CYS A 52 6.68 25.99 5.96
N PRO A 53 5.79 26.74 6.64
CA PRO A 53 5.90 27.00 8.08
C PRO A 53 5.55 25.76 8.95
N GLN A 54 5.13 24.65 8.32
CA GLN A 54 4.75 23.43 9.03
C GLN A 54 5.99 22.62 9.39
N ARG A 55 6.05 22.11 10.62
CA ARG A 55 7.18 21.26 11.06
C ARG A 55 6.95 19.81 10.64
N PRO A 56 7.99 19.11 10.15
CA PRO A 56 7.88 17.70 9.82
C PRO A 56 7.43 16.90 11.05
N PRO A 57 6.61 15.86 10.86
CA PRO A 57 6.17 15.03 11.97
C PRO A 57 7.38 14.40 12.65
N SER A 58 7.56 14.68 13.95
CA SER A 58 8.73 14.23 14.73
C SER A 58 8.65 12.76 15.16
N SER A 59 7.57 12.05 14.83
CA SER A 59 7.38 10.64 15.16
C SER A 59 6.57 9.92 14.08
N LEU A 60 7.09 8.78 13.62
CA LEU A 60 6.39 7.84 12.74
C LEU A 60 5.12 7.27 13.40
N VAL A 61 5.11 7.12 14.73
CA VAL A 61 4.03 6.47 15.51
C VAL A 61 2.95 7.48 15.94
N ALA A 62 2.92 8.68 15.36
CA ALA A 62 1.84 9.62 15.62
C ALA A 62 0.50 9.07 15.10
N ALA A 63 -0.58 9.20 15.89
CA ALA A 63 -1.92 8.73 15.50
C ALA A 63 -2.38 9.25 14.12
N LYS A 64 -1.91 10.45 13.73
CA LYS A 64 -2.13 11.05 12.42
C LYS A 64 -1.61 10.18 11.26
N ASN A 65 -0.54 9.42 11.49
CA ASN A 65 0.11 8.57 10.49
C ASN A 65 -0.27 7.09 10.66
N VAL A 66 -0.58 6.66 11.89
CA VAL A 66 -0.95 5.26 12.18
C VAL A 66 -2.35 4.92 11.66
N ILE A 67 -3.32 5.82 11.80
CA ILE A 67 -4.71 5.57 11.33
C ILE A 67 -4.79 5.35 9.81
N PRO A 68 -4.25 6.23 8.93
CA PRO A 68 -4.21 5.96 7.49
C PRO A 68 -3.50 4.64 7.19
N LEU A 69 -2.37 4.39 7.85
CA LEU A 69 -1.59 3.19 7.65
C LEU A 69 -2.40 1.92 7.97
N LEU A 70 -3.11 1.89 9.10
CA LEU A 70 -3.99 0.79 9.45
C LEU A 70 -5.13 0.61 8.44
N LEU A 71 -5.78 1.70 8.01
CA LEU A 71 -6.84 1.64 7.00
C LEU A 71 -6.32 1.07 5.66
N GLN A 72 -5.13 1.46 5.23
CA GLN A 72 -4.52 0.92 4.01
C GLN A 72 -4.15 -0.55 4.16
N ILE A 73 -3.64 -0.97 5.32
CA ILE A 73 -3.34 -2.38 5.60
C ILE A 73 -4.62 -3.22 5.54
N THR A 74 -5.69 -2.75 6.19
CA THR A 74 -6.99 -3.43 6.15
C THR A 74 -7.54 -3.48 4.73
N ALA A 75 -7.45 -2.38 3.97
CA ALA A 75 -7.87 -2.37 2.56
C ALA A 75 -7.08 -3.39 1.74
N CYS A 76 -5.76 -3.47 1.89
CA CYS A 76 -4.93 -4.45 1.19
C CYS A 76 -5.37 -5.89 1.48
N ALA A 77 -5.58 -6.24 2.75
CA ALA A 77 -6.05 -7.56 3.15
C ALA A 77 -7.45 -7.88 2.57
N LEU A 78 -8.37 -6.92 2.60
CA LEU A 78 -9.72 -7.10 2.03
C LEU A 78 -9.69 -7.29 0.52
N PHE A 79 -8.87 -6.55 -0.22
CA PHE A 79 -8.73 -6.75 -1.66
C PHE A 79 -8.08 -8.10 -2.01
N GLN A 80 -7.11 -8.57 -1.24
CA GLN A 80 -6.53 -9.91 -1.41
C GLN A 80 -7.57 -11.01 -1.16
N LEU A 81 -8.32 -10.92 -0.07
CA LEU A 81 -9.40 -11.86 0.23
C LEU A 81 -10.52 -11.80 -0.80
N GLY A 82 -10.87 -10.60 -1.28
CA GLY A 82 -11.88 -10.41 -2.31
C GLY A 82 -11.46 -11.03 -3.65
N ALA A 83 -10.19 -10.91 -4.04
CA ALA A 83 -9.68 -11.51 -5.26
C ALA A 83 -9.69 -13.05 -5.17
N MET A 84 -9.32 -13.60 -4.01
CA MET A 84 -9.42 -15.03 -3.73
C MET A 84 -10.88 -15.52 -3.73
N TYR A 85 -11.78 -14.73 -3.16
CA TYR A 85 -13.21 -15.05 -3.20
C TYR A 85 -13.74 -15.09 -4.64
N MET A 86 -13.32 -14.15 -5.50
CA MET A 86 -13.70 -14.17 -6.92
C MET A 86 -13.15 -15.40 -7.66
N LEU A 87 -11.94 -15.86 -7.31
CA LEU A 87 -11.36 -17.11 -7.85
C LEU A 87 -12.23 -18.31 -7.48
N PHE A 88 -12.66 -18.42 -6.23
CA PHE A 88 -13.50 -19.53 -5.75
C PHE A 88 -14.90 -19.55 -6.36
N GLN A 89 -15.36 -18.45 -6.95
CA GLN A 89 -16.63 -18.41 -7.67
C GLN A 89 -16.54 -18.90 -9.12
N GLN A 90 -15.33 -19.13 -9.65
CA GLN A 90 -15.17 -19.58 -11.03
C GLN A 90 -15.57 -21.05 -11.17
N SER A 91 -16.37 -21.36 -12.20
CA SER A 91 -16.88 -22.72 -12.47
C SER A 91 -15.77 -23.72 -12.83
N TRP A 92 -14.71 -23.25 -13.48
CA TRP A 92 -13.57 -24.06 -13.90
C TRP A 92 -12.52 -24.25 -12.80
N PHE A 93 -12.62 -23.50 -11.71
CA PHE A 93 -11.61 -23.52 -10.66
C PHE A 93 -11.77 -24.75 -9.77
N GLN A 94 -10.65 -25.44 -9.55
CA GLN A 94 -10.56 -26.56 -8.61
C GLN A 94 -9.54 -26.20 -7.54
N PRO A 95 -9.92 -26.23 -6.25
CA PRO A 95 -9.00 -25.94 -5.16
C PRO A 95 -7.95 -27.05 -5.04
N ILE A 96 -6.79 -26.68 -4.47
CA ILE A 96 -5.74 -27.64 -4.11
C ILE A 96 -6.33 -28.65 -3.09
N PRO A 97 -6.20 -29.97 -3.34
CA PRO A 97 -6.67 -30.99 -2.41
C PRO A 97 -6.02 -30.91 -1.02
N ASP A 98 -6.78 -31.24 0.03
CA ASP A 98 -6.30 -31.19 1.43
C ASP A 98 -5.29 -32.30 1.77
N ASP A 99 -5.14 -33.32 0.91
CA ASP A 99 -4.23 -34.46 1.10
C ASP A 99 -2.79 -34.20 0.64
N VAL A 100 -2.52 -33.02 0.08
CA VAL A 100 -1.21 -32.67 -0.44
C VAL A 100 -0.23 -32.42 0.72
N THR A 101 0.84 -33.22 0.77
CA THR A 101 1.88 -33.13 1.82
C THR A 101 2.81 -31.94 1.61
N GLU A 102 3.02 -31.51 0.37
CA GLU A 102 3.93 -30.42 0.01
C GLU A 102 3.19 -29.26 -0.64
N PRO A 103 3.41 -28.01 -0.19
CA PRO A 103 2.70 -26.86 -0.73
C PRO A 103 3.04 -26.62 -2.21
N GLN A 104 2.03 -26.31 -3.02
CA GLN A 104 2.20 -26.08 -4.45
C GLN A 104 2.54 -24.62 -4.76
N ILE A 105 3.58 -24.40 -5.56
CA ILE A 105 3.98 -23.06 -6.03
C ILE A 105 3.15 -22.63 -7.24
N VAL A 106 2.99 -23.53 -8.22
CA VAL A 106 2.23 -23.25 -9.45
C VAL A 106 0.74 -23.49 -9.20
N SER A 107 0.03 -22.45 -8.78
CA SER A 107 -1.40 -22.51 -8.46
C SER A 107 -2.13 -21.24 -8.92
N TRP A 108 -3.46 -21.33 -9.04
CA TRP A 108 -4.29 -20.15 -9.41
C TRP A 108 -4.37 -19.17 -8.25
N GLU A 109 -4.40 -19.69 -7.03
CA GLU A 109 -4.34 -18.97 -5.78
C GLU A 109 -3.07 -18.11 -5.72
N ASN A 110 -1.92 -18.71 -6.06
CA ASN A 110 -0.65 -18.01 -6.15
C ASN A 110 -0.68 -16.93 -7.23
N LEU A 111 -1.12 -17.26 -8.45
CA LEU A 111 -1.22 -16.28 -9.54
C LEU A 111 -2.05 -15.05 -9.15
N VAL A 112 -3.21 -15.27 -8.53
CA VAL A 112 -4.12 -14.19 -8.10
C VAL A 112 -3.46 -13.33 -7.03
N LEU A 113 -2.91 -13.94 -5.97
CA LEU A 113 -2.34 -13.20 -4.85
C LEU A 113 -1.02 -12.52 -5.19
N PHE A 114 -0.17 -13.17 -5.98
CA PHE A 114 1.07 -12.58 -6.51
C PHE A 114 0.77 -11.34 -7.36
N THR A 115 -0.16 -11.43 -8.30
CA THR A 115 -0.46 -10.30 -9.20
C THR A 115 -1.15 -9.16 -8.46
N VAL A 116 -2.13 -9.44 -7.59
CA VAL A 116 -2.78 -8.42 -6.77
C VAL A 116 -1.79 -7.73 -5.85
N SER A 117 -0.94 -8.48 -5.14
CA SER A 117 0.08 -7.90 -4.25
C SER A 117 1.09 -7.02 -5.00
N CYS A 118 1.53 -7.42 -6.20
CA CYS A 118 2.38 -6.59 -7.07
C CYS A 118 1.77 -5.21 -7.33
N TYR A 119 0.49 -5.14 -7.68
CA TYR A 119 -0.19 -3.85 -7.83
C TYR A 119 -0.32 -3.09 -6.51
N GLN A 120 -0.60 -3.78 -5.40
CA GLN A 120 -0.68 -3.15 -4.08
C GLN A 120 0.63 -2.45 -3.70
N TYR A 121 1.78 -3.06 -4.00
CA TYR A 121 3.08 -2.43 -3.78
C TYR A 121 3.25 -1.14 -4.58
N ILE A 122 2.93 -1.16 -5.89
CA ILE A 122 3.05 0.01 -6.77
C ILE A 122 2.08 1.11 -6.36
N ILE A 123 0.83 0.76 -6.03
CA ILE A 123 -0.22 1.69 -5.58
C ILE A 123 0.19 2.36 -4.28
N LEU A 124 0.57 1.58 -3.26
CA LEU A 124 0.95 2.17 -1.97
C LEU A 124 2.23 2.99 -2.07
N ALA A 125 3.21 2.58 -2.88
CA ALA A 125 4.37 3.41 -3.16
C ALA A 125 3.96 4.75 -3.78
N SER A 126 3.02 4.74 -4.72
CA SER A 126 2.53 5.96 -5.38
C SER A 126 1.74 6.87 -4.42
N VAL A 127 0.85 6.30 -3.61
CA VAL A 127 -0.01 7.05 -2.67
C VAL A 127 0.81 7.67 -1.53
N TYR A 128 1.75 6.91 -0.96
CA TYR A 128 2.57 7.37 0.18
C TYR A 128 3.79 8.20 -0.21
N SER A 129 4.15 8.25 -1.48
CA SER A 129 5.24 9.11 -1.98
C SER A 129 4.82 10.57 -2.19
N LYS A 130 3.69 10.99 -1.62
CA LYS A 130 3.26 12.40 -1.61
C LYS A 130 4.37 13.29 -1.08
N GLY A 131 4.74 14.28 -1.89
CA GLY A 131 5.85 15.15 -1.55
C GLY A 131 5.46 16.39 -0.73
N MET A 132 4.42 17.12 -1.13
CA MET A 132 4.06 18.37 -0.45
C MET A 132 3.57 18.07 0.99
N PRO A 133 4.00 18.83 2.01
CA PRO A 133 4.72 20.11 1.95
C PRO A 133 6.25 20.03 2.15
N TYR A 134 6.85 18.84 2.24
CA TYR A 134 8.27 18.66 2.62
C TYR A 134 9.18 18.21 1.47
N ARG A 135 8.61 17.75 0.36
CA ARG A 135 9.28 17.29 -0.86
C ARG A 135 8.53 17.79 -2.08
N GLU A 136 9.20 17.77 -3.21
CA GLU A 136 8.62 18.15 -4.50
C GLU A 136 7.47 17.22 -4.92
N ARG A 137 6.60 17.67 -5.83
CA ARG A 137 5.45 16.89 -6.29
C ARG A 137 5.92 15.62 -6.99
N LEU A 138 5.22 14.51 -6.76
CA LEU A 138 5.55 13.21 -7.37
C LEU A 138 5.68 13.26 -8.91
N ARG A 139 4.84 14.08 -9.57
CA ARG A 139 4.80 14.19 -11.04
C ARG A 139 6.04 14.84 -11.64
N THR A 140 6.79 15.64 -10.90
CA THR A 140 8.04 16.23 -11.40
C THR A 140 9.19 15.24 -11.34
N ASN A 141 9.08 14.19 -10.52
CA ASN A 141 10.00 13.06 -10.54
C ASN A 141 9.64 12.10 -11.69
N TYR A 142 10.10 12.45 -12.90
CA TYR A 142 9.89 11.64 -14.10
C TYR A 142 10.39 10.21 -13.96
N LEU A 143 11.47 9.97 -13.19
CA LEU A 143 12.02 8.63 -12.99
C LEU A 143 11.08 7.75 -12.16
N PHE A 144 10.45 8.32 -11.12
CA PHE A 144 9.44 7.60 -10.34
C PHE A 144 8.19 7.30 -11.19
N VAL A 145 7.72 8.28 -11.96
CA VAL A 145 6.53 8.08 -12.82
C VAL A 145 6.83 7.01 -13.87
N LEU A 146 7.99 7.07 -14.51
CA LEU A 146 8.44 6.08 -15.48
C LEU A 146 8.54 4.68 -14.87
N SER A 147 9.17 4.55 -13.69
CA SER A 147 9.29 3.25 -13.02
C SER A 147 7.92 2.68 -12.64
N ALA A 148 7.06 3.47 -11.99
CA ALA A 148 5.72 3.04 -11.61
C ALA A 148 4.86 2.62 -12.83
N VAL A 149 4.91 3.39 -13.93
CA VAL A 149 4.18 3.05 -15.16
C VAL A 149 4.76 1.79 -15.81
N SER A 150 6.09 1.70 -15.93
CA SER A 150 6.75 0.52 -16.52
C SER A 150 6.46 -0.76 -15.75
N LEU A 151 6.49 -0.71 -14.41
CA LEU A 151 6.17 -1.84 -13.54
C LEU A 151 4.69 -2.22 -13.68
N THR A 152 3.80 -1.23 -13.72
CA THR A 152 2.36 -1.48 -13.91
C THR A 152 2.12 -2.20 -15.23
N VAL A 153 2.67 -1.69 -16.33
CA VAL A 153 2.55 -2.32 -17.67
C VAL A 153 3.14 -3.73 -17.67
N PHE A 154 4.30 -3.92 -17.05
CA PHE A 154 4.95 -5.22 -16.98
C PHE A 154 4.13 -6.25 -16.18
N VAL A 155 3.60 -5.86 -15.01
CA VAL A 155 2.72 -6.72 -14.19
C VAL A 155 1.41 -7.01 -14.92
N THR A 156 0.84 -6.04 -15.64
CA THR A 156 -0.35 -6.26 -16.48
C THR A 156 -0.08 -7.24 -17.61
N TRP A 157 1.05 -7.10 -18.30
CA TRP A 157 1.47 -8.04 -19.33
C TRP A 157 1.65 -9.46 -18.77
N LEU A 158 2.31 -9.57 -17.61
CA LEU A 158 2.52 -10.84 -16.92
C LEU A 158 1.21 -11.48 -16.43
N LEU A 159 0.22 -10.68 -16.03
CA LEU A 159 -1.12 -11.17 -15.67
C LEU A 159 -1.90 -11.65 -16.89
N ILE A 160 -1.94 -10.87 -17.99
CA ILE A 160 -2.80 -11.18 -19.14
C ILE A 160 -2.20 -12.29 -19.99
N TYR A 161 -0.94 -12.15 -20.40
CA TYR A 161 -0.30 -13.07 -21.34
C TYR A 161 1.22 -13.11 -21.15
N PRO A 162 1.72 -13.81 -20.10
CA PRO A 162 3.16 -13.96 -19.91
C PRO A 162 3.74 -14.83 -21.03
N CYS A 163 4.90 -14.44 -21.57
CA CYS A 163 5.66 -15.33 -22.46
C CYS A 163 5.99 -16.64 -21.75
N LYS A 164 6.01 -17.79 -22.45
CA LYS A 164 6.25 -19.12 -21.85
C LYS A 164 7.45 -19.15 -20.90
N LYS A 165 8.60 -18.61 -21.32
CA LYS A 165 9.82 -18.53 -20.49
C LYS A 165 9.62 -17.71 -19.21
N MET A 166 8.83 -16.63 -19.30
CA MET A 166 8.54 -15.77 -18.15
C MET A 166 7.53 -16.43 -17.21
N ALA A 167 6.53 -17.13 -17.75
CA ALA A 167 5.58 -17.90 -16.96
C ALA A 167 6.29 -19.02 -16.19
N GLU A 168 7.21 -19.74 -16.83
CA GLU A 168 8.06 -20.74 -16.19
C GLU A 168 8.98 -20.13 -15.13
N LEU A 169 9.68 -19.03 -15.45
CA LEU A 169 10.58 -18.35 -14.50
C LEU A 169 9.84 -17.83 -13.26
N MET A 170 8.64 -17.27 -13.46
CA MET A 170 7.80 -16.75 -12.38
C MET A 170 6.91 -17.83 -11.76
N GLU A 171 7.00 -19.09 -12.20
CA GLU A 171 6.20 -20.21 -11.71
C GLU A 171 4.68 -19.92 -11.75
N LEU A 172 4.25 -19.24 -12.82
CA LEU A 172 2.85 -18.85 -13.05
C LEU A 172 2.19 -19.83 -14.00
N ILE A 173 0.90 -20.08 -13.76
CA ILE A 173 0.09 -20.85 -14.69
C ILE A 173 0.11 -20.16 -16.06
N ALA A 174 0.59 -20.88 -17.08
CA ALA A 174 0.52 -20.44 -18.46
C ALA A 174 -0.87 -20.76 -19.00
N THR A 175 -1.59 -19.76 -19.49
CA THR A 175 -2.88 -19.96 -20.17
C THR A 175 -2.68 -19.84 -21.67
N THR A 176 -3.22 -20.79 -22.42
CA THR A 176 -3.28 -20.72 -23.89
C THR A 176 -4.44 -19.83 -24.33
N PRO A 177 -4.35 -19.12 -25.47
CA PRO A 177 -5.40 -18.24 -25.97
C PRO A 177 -6.76 -18.93 -26.16
N ASP A 178 -6.75 -20.26 -26.29
CA ASP A 178 -7.95 -21.08 -26.54
C ASP A 178 -8.84 -21.24 -25.28
N GLU A 179 -8.36 -20.85 -24.11
CA GLU A 179 -9.10 -20.94 -22.84
C GLU A 179 -9.79 -19.60 -22.48
N GLU A 180 -10.85 -19.27 -23.22
CA GLU A 180 -11.55 -17.97 -23.12
C GLU A 180 -11.99 -17.61 -21.69
N GLU A 181 -12.55 -18.55 -20.93
CA GLU A 181 -13.02 -18.32 -19.56
C GLU A 181 -11.89 -17.89 -18.61
N LYS A 182 -10.72 -18.53 -18.72
CA LYS A 182 -9.54 -18.22 -17.91
C LYS A 182 -8.89 -16.90 -18.32
N PHE A 183 -8.88 -16.59 -19.62
CA PHE A 183 -8.43 -15.30 -20.11
C PHE A 183 -9.33 -14.17 -19.62
N MET A 184 -10.65 -14.34 -19.70
CA MET A 184 -11.61 -13.35 -19.19
C MET A 184 -11.45 -13.14 -17.69
N PHE A 185 -11.23 -14.20 -16.91
CA PHE A 185 -10.94 -14.07 -15.48
C PHE A 185 -9.70 -13.21 -15.19
N ARG A 186 -8.61 -13.39 -15.95
CA ARG A 186 -7.39 -12.55 -15.82
C ARG A 186 -7.67 -11.07 -16.10
N VAL A 187 -8.53 -10.77 -17.06
CA VAL A 187 -8.96 -9.40 -17.34
C VAL A 187 -9.81 -8.84 -16.19
N HIS A 188 -10.75 -9.63 -15.67
CA HIS A 188 -11.57 -9.23 -14.52
C HIS A 188 -10.75 -8.95 -13.25
N LEU A 189 -9.61 -9.64 -13.06
CA LEU A 189 -8.70 -9.35 -11.95
C LEU A 189 -8.19 -7.90 -11.94
N LEU A 190 -8.17 -7.19 -13.07
CA LEU A 190 -7.78 -5.76 -13.14
C LEU A 190 -8.78 -4.82 -12.44
N ILE A 191 -9.98 -5.30 -12.10
CA ILE A 191 -10.94 -4.54 -11.28
C ILE A 191 -10.38 -4.31 -9.87
N PHE A 192 -9.65 -5.28 -9.30
CA PHE A 192 -9.07 -5.16 -7.95
C PHE A 192 -8.05 -4.02 -7.81
N PRO A 193 -6.99 -3.92 -8.64
CA PRO A 193 -6.02 -2.84 -8.52
C PRO A 193 -6.63 -1.47 -8.84
N THR A 194 -7.59 -1.39 -9.76
CA THR A 194 -8.26 -0.11 -10.08
C THR A 194 -9.11 0.39 -8.91
N LEU A 195 -9.95 -0.47 -8.32
CA LEU A 195 -10.72 -0.14 -7.12
C LEU A 195 -9.80 0.15 -5.93
N HIS A 196 -8.73 -0.61 -5.75
CA HIS A 196 -7.79 -0.38 -4.66
C HIS A 196 -7.09 0.96 -4.79
N LEU A 197 -6.69 1.38 -6.00
CA LEU A 197 -6.14 2.71 -6.22
C LEU A 197 -7.13 3.81 -5.81
N LEU A 198 -8.40 3.68 -6.18
CA LEU A 198 -9.44 4.64 -5.81
C LEU A 198 -9.62 4.73 -4.28
N ILE A 199 -9.71 3.58 -3.60
CA ILE A 199 -9.83 3.54 -2.14
C ILE A 199 -8.56 4.11 -1.48
N ALA A 200 -7.38 3.75 -1.96
CA ALA A 200 -6.13 4.20 -1.39
C ALA A 200 -5.96 5.72 -1.50
N VAL A 201 -6.30 6.31 -2.66
CA VAL A 201 -6.33 7.76 -2.86
C VAL A 201 -7.39 8.42 -1.97
N SER A 202 -8.57 7.79 -1.83
CA SER A 202 -9.66 8.30 -0.99
C SER A 202 -9.27 8.36 0.49
N ILE A 203 -8.72 7.28 1.04
CA ILE A 203 -8.23 7.22 2.44
C ILE A 203 -7.27 8.38 2.70
N GLU A 204 -6.33 8.60 1.77
CA GLU A 204 -5.33 9.64 1.88
C GLU A 204 -5.93 11.06 1.71
N ALA A 205 -6.94 11.23 0.86
CA ALA A 205 -7.66 12.51 0.72
C ALA A 205 -8.44 12.87 2.00
N PHE A 206 -9.24 11.95 2.53
CA PHE A 206 -10.02 12.15 3.76
C PHE A 206 -9.14 12.46 4.99
N ILE A 207 -7.91 11.93 5.00
CA ILE A 207 -6.97 12.09 6.10
C ILE A 207 -6.13 13.35 5.97
N SER A 208 -6.00 13.97 4.79
CA SER A 208 -5.33 15.27 4.63
C SER A 208 -6.09 16.41 5.32
N ASP A 209 -7.43 16.35 5.35
CA ASP A 209 -8.33 17.39 5.86
C ASP A 209 -8.56 17.32 7.38
N GLN A 210 -7.50 17.49 8.18
CA GLN A 210 -7.55 17.19 9.63
C GLN A 210 -8.02 18.33 10.54
N GLN A 211 -9.32 18.58 10.51
CA GLN A 211 -10.06 19.13 11.66
C GLN A 211 -10.93 18.08 12.36
N TRP A 212 -11.55 17.16 11.61
CA TRP A 212 -12.47 16.14 12.15
C TRP A 212 -11.73 15.04 12.94
N LEU A 213 -10.61 14.52 12.44
CA LEU A 213 -9.85 13.46 13.13
C LEU A 213 -9.32 13.92 14.50
N LYS A 214 -8.92 15.19 14.61
CA LYS A 214 -8.51 15.79 15.88
C LYS A 214 -9.68 15.81 16.87
N ARG A 215 -10.90 16.12 16.42
CA ARG A 215 -12.11 16.11 17.26
C ARG A 215 -12.42 14.69 17.73
N CYS A 216 -12.42 13.69 16.85
CA CYS A 216 -12.63 12.29 17.23
C CYS A 216 -11.60 11.79 18.26
N ILE A 217 -10.30 12.07 18.04
CA ILE A 217 -9.24 11.68 18.98
C ILE A 217 -9.38 12.44 20.32
N GLN A 218 -9.79 13.71 20.30
CA GLN A 218 -10.04 14.49 21.53
C GLN A 218 -11.23 13.96 22.32
N CYS A 219 -12.31 13.57 21.63
CA CYS A 219 -13.47 12.90 22.22
C CYS A 219 -13.06 11.57 22.87
N LEU A 220 -12.32 10.72 22.14
CA LEU A 220 -11.82 9.43 22.63
C LEU A 220 -10.84 9.58 23.80
N LYS A 221 -9.93 10.57 23.76
CA LYS A 221 -8.91 10.76 24.81
C LYS A 221 -9.37 11.62 25.99
N ARG A 222 -10.59 12.19 25.98
CA ARG A 222 -11.12 13.11 27.02
C ARG A 222 -10.06 14.07 27.58
N LYS A 223 -9.22 14.64 26.71
CA LYS A 223 -8.06 15.45 27.17
C LYS A 223 -8.48 16.89 27.45
N SER A 224 -8.63 17.20 28.74
CA SER A 224 -9.01 18.53 29.23
C SER A 224 -7.89 19.58 29.16
N LYS A 225 -6.59 19.20 29.18
CA LYS A 225 -5.46 20.18 29.23
C LYS A 225 -4.30 19.86 28.28
N PRO A 226 -3.65 20.86 27.67
CA PRO A 226 -2.48 20.66 26.80
C PRO A 226 -1.28 20.13 27.59
N LYS A 227 -0.51 19.19 27.02
CA LYS A 227 0.67 18.57 27.68
C LYS A 227 1.94 19.46 27.61
N ASN A 228 2.04 20.33 26.60
CA ASN A 228 3.23 21.20 26.42
C ASN A 228 3.33 22.25 27.53
N LYS A 229 4.47 22.26 28.24
CA LYS A 229 4.80 23.22 29.31
C LYS A 229 4.61 24.67 28.83
N TYR A 230 5.07 25.00 27.63
CA TYR A 230 4.86 26.32 27.00
C TYR A 230 3.38 26.72 26.85
N LYS A 231 2.51 25.80 26.40
CA LYS A 231 1.07 26.10 26.25
C LYS A 231 0.36 26.26 27.59
N ARG A 232 0.81 25.54 28.62
CA ARG A 232 0.35 25.73 30.00
C ARG A 232 0.80 27.08 30.55
N LEU A 233 2.05 27.46 30.30
CA LEU A 233 2.59 28.76 30.68
C LEU A 233 1.88 29.93 29.95
N LEU A 234 1.53 29.77 28.67
CA LEU A 234 0.71 30.74 27.94
C LEU A 234 -0.71 30.85 28.49
N GLN A 235 -1.35 29.72 28.82
CA GLN A 235 -2.67 29.75 29.47
C GLN A 235 -2.60 30.43 30.83
N GLN A 236 -1.55 30.17 31.63
CA GLN A 236 -1.30 30.84 32.91
C GLN A 236 -1.00 32.33 32.73
N ARG A 237 -0.24 32.73 31.71
CA ARG A 237 0.01 34.14 31.36
C ARG A 237 -1.29 34.89 31.06
N ASN A 238 -2.22 34.26 30.33
CA ASN A 238 -3.53 34.85 30.04
C ASN A 238 -4.48 34.87 31.24
N THR A 239 -4.24 34.07 32.28
CA THR A 239 -5.04 34.07 33.52
C THR A 239 -4.52 35.06 34.56
N PHE A 240 -3.26 35.49 34.46
CA PHE A 240 -2.62 36.40 35.41
C PHE A 240 -2.02 37.62 34.68
N PRO A 241 -2.77 38.74 34.60
CA PRO A 241 -2.36 39.93 33.84
C PRO A 241 -1.02 40.54 34.29
N TRP A 242 -0.64 40.35 35.56
CA TRP A 242 0.62 40.85 36.14
C TRP A 242 1.89 40.14 35.63
N LEU A 243 1.77 39.04 34.89
CA LEU A 243 2.93 38.42 34.24
C LEU A 243 3.47 39.23 33.05
N ASN A 244 2.74 40.25 32.58
CA ASN A 244 3.18 41.15 31.52
C ASN A 244 4.08 42.30 32.00
N THR A 245 4.16 42.57 33.30
CA THR A 245 4.89 43.72 33.86
C THR A 245 6.34 43.41 34.23
N ILE A 246 6.82 42.18 34.05
CA ILE A 246 8.15 41.73 34.53
C ILE A 246 9.21 41.70 33.39
N SER A 247 8.83 42.01 32.14
CA SER A 247 9.76 42.03 30.99
C SER A 247 10.05 43.46 30.49
N THR A 248 10.67 44.27 31.33
CA THR A 248 11.45 45.45 30.92
C THR A 248 12.90 45.25 31.33
#